data_AF-A0A4Q2Z352-F1
#
_entry.id   AF-A0A4Q2Z352-F1
#
_cell.length_a   1.000
_cell.length_b   1.000
_cell.length_c   1.000
_cell.angle_alpha   90.00
_cell.angle_beta   90.00
_cell.angle_gamma   90.00
#
_symmetry.space_group_name_H-M   'P 1'
#
loop_
_entity.id
_entity.type
_entity.pdbx_description
1 polymer ?
#
loop_
_entity_poly.entity_id
_entity_poly.type
_entity_poly.pdbx_seq_one_letter_code
_entity_poly.pdbx_strand_id
1 'polypeptide(L)'
;LLWRNRISWHIPLSLLGTFSVLALLNGSAPLSFSMAGILLGTIFMATDMPSSPTTPAGKAYYGMMIGAVMFLMIKGGVRYEYTSYSILLLNAFSRTISLRFRPRAWGEERDRDDRETDIREMVLLTGKILMGAFAVISLHRSGLIHYLVFIYIICTLLNFNFSVSRKLQNAI
;
A
#
# COMPACT_ATOMS: atom_id res chain seq x y z
N LEU A 1 5.98 21.11 -3.31
CA LEU A 1 6.62 19.78 -3.56
C LEU A 1 6.44 19.30 -5.00
N LEU A 2 5.20 19.29 -5.49
CA LEU A 2 4.86 18.95 -6.86
C LEU A 2 5.48 19.89 -7.93
N TRP A 3 5.52 21.19 -7.65
CA TRP A 3 6.23 22.19 -8.48
C TRP A 3 7.74 21.93 -8.59
N ARG A 4 8.33 21.25 -7.60
CA ARG A 4 9.78 21.01 -7.49
C ARG A 4 10.18 19.63 -8.05
N ASN A 5 9.26 18.94 -8.76
CA ASN A 5 9.42 17.59 -9.33
C ASN A 5 9.91 16.50 -8.35
N ARG A 6 9.73 16.70 -7.05
CA ARG A 6 10.13 15.73 -6.01
C ARG A 6 9.07 14.66 -5.77
N ILE A 7 7.84 14.85 -6.26
CA ILE A 7 6.72 13.91 -6.10
C ILE A 7 6.12 13.63 -7.48
N SER A 8 5.92 12.35 -7.80
CA SER A 8 5.19 11.95 -9.01
C SER A 8 3.68 12.13 -8.81
N TRP A 9 3.07 12.99 -9.62
CA TRP A 9 1.62 13.25 -9.63
C TRP A 9 0.76 12.01 -9.91
N HIS A 10 1.35 10.98 -10.53
CA HIS A 10 0.67 9.73 -10.88
C HIS A 10 0.02 9.03 -9.68
N ILE A 11 0.70 8.96 -8.53
CA ILE A 11 0.19 8.29 -7.32
C ILE A 11 -1.01 9.03 -6.71
N PRO A 12 -0.91 10.34 -6.37
CA PRO A 12 -2.03 11.03 -5.72
C PRO A 12 -3.24 11.15 -6.64
N LEU A 13 -3.04 11.36 -7.94
CA LEU A 13 -4.15 11.48 -8.89
C LEU A 13 -4.87 10.14 -9.08
N SER A 14 -4.13 9.03 -9.24
CA SER A 14 -4.74 7.71 -9.41
C SER A 14 -5.45 7.21 -8.15
N LEU A 15 -4.88 7.47 -6.97
CA LEU A 15 -5.50 7.12 -5.69
C LEU A 15 -6.80 7.89 -5.47
N LEU A 16 -6.76 9.23 -5.55
CA LEU A 16 -7.96 10.04 -5.34
C LEU A 16 -9.02 9.78 -6.40
N GLY A 17 -8.60 9.60 -7.67
CA GLY A 17 -9.50 9.28 -8.77
C GLY A 17 -10.24 7.96 -8.55
N THR A 18 -9.51 6.88 -8.26
CA THR A 18 -10.13 5.56 -8.01
C THR A 18 -11.01 5.55 -6.76
N PHE A 19 -10.54 6.13 -5.66
CA PHE A 19 -11.33 6.24 -4.43
C PHE A 19 -12.63 7.00 -4.66
N SER A 20 -12.57 8.15 -5.33
CA SER A 20 -13.74 8.98 -5.61
C SER A 20 -14.74 8.28 -6.51
N VAL A 21 -14.27 7.60 -7.56
CA VAL A 21 -15.14 6.81 -8.45
C VAL A 21 -15.84 5.69 -7.68
N LEU A 22 -15.10 4.92 -6.88
CA LEU A 22 -15.68 3.83 -6.09
C LEU A 22 -16.65 4.34 -5.01
N ALA A 23 -16.34 5.47 -4.38
CA ALA A 23 -17.21 6.11 -3.40
C ALA A 23 -18.53 6.58 -4.05
N LEU A 24 -18.47 7.20 -5.23
CA LEU A 24 -19.64 7.65 -5.98
C LEU A 24 -20.52 6.48 -6.42
N LEU A 25 -19.92 5.38 -6.90
CA LEU A 25 -20.65 4.17 -7.30
C LEU A 25 -21.39 3.50 -6.13
N ASN A 26 -20.94 3.71 -4.89
CA ASN A 26 -21.57 3.12 -3.71
C ASN A 26 -22.82 3.89 -3.24
N GLY A 27 -23.03 5.12 -3.75
CA GLY A 27 -24.30 5.85 -3.95
C GLY A 27 -25.31 6.07 -2.82
N SER A 28 -25.31 5.30 -1.72
CA SER A 28 -26.47 5.23 -0.81
C SER A 28 -26.14 4.85 0.64
N ALA A 29 -24.93 4.33 0.93
CA ALA A 29 -24.53 4.01 2.29
C ALA A 29 -23.72 5.18 2.91
N PRO A 30 -23.98 5.58 4.17
CA PRO A 30 -23.17 6.60 4.83
C PRO A 30 -21.74 6.06 5.06
N LEU A 31 -20.85 6.32 4.12
CA LEU A 31 -19.41 6.07 4.27
C LEU A 31 -18.86 7.14 5.21
N SER A 32 -18.54 6.76 6.45
CA SER A 32 -17.82 7.62 7.37
C SER A 32 -16.33 7.60 7.02
N PHE A 33 -15.86 8.57 6.25
CA PHE A 33 -14.44 8.73 5.92
C PHE A 33 -13.96 10.15 6.17
N SER A 34 -12.70 10.28 6.60
CA SER A 34 -12.05 11.58 6.78
C SER A 34 -11.39 12.01 5.46
N MET A 35 -11.97 13.03 4.80
CA MET A 35 -11.38 13.61 3.59
C MET A 35 -9.97 14.15 3.85
N ALA A 36 -9.77 14.80 5.01
CA ALA A 36 -8.45 15.29 5.43
C ALA A 36 -7.45 14.15 5.63
N GLY A 37 -7.87 13.03 6.24
CA GLY A 37 -7.01 11.86 6.45
C GLY A 37 -6.59 11.18 5.14
N ILE A 38 -7.51 11.09 4.17
CA ILE A 38 -7.23 10.54 2.84
C ILE A 38 -6.28 11.47 2.08
N LEU A 39 -6.57 12.76 2.04
CA LEU A 39 -5.76 13.75 1.32
C LEU A 39 -4.33 13.82 1.90
N LEU A 40 -4.21 13.90 3.23
CA LEU A 40 -2.92 14.00 3.92
C LEU A 40 -2.12 12.70 3.77
N GLY A 41 -2.74 11.54 3.96
CA GLY A 41 -2.10 10.25 3.72
C GLY A 41 -1.66 10.08 2.27
N THR A 42 -2.44 10.57 1.32
CA THR A 42 -2.10 10.50 -0.11
C THR A 42 -0.92 11.39 -0.49
N ILE A 43 -0.87 12.63 0.02
CA ILE A 43 0.14 13.62 -0.35
C ILE A 43 1.47 13.45 0.40
N PHE A 44 1.44 12.95 1.63
CA PHE A 44 2.63 12.87 2.47
C PHE A 44 3.14 11.44 2.67
N MET A 45 2.24 10.44 2.75
CA MET A 45 2.62 9.07 3.06
C MET A 45 2.72 8.21 1.79
N ALA A 46 1.69 8.18 0.94
CA ALA A 46 1.70 7.32 -0.26
C ALA A 46 2.73 7.74 -1.33
N THR A 47 3.23 8.97 -1.27
CA THR A 47 4.21 9.51 -2.23
C THR A 47 5.66 9.43 -1.75
N ASP A 48 5.92 8.83 -0.58
CA ASP A 48 7.28 8.67 -0.10
C ASP A 48 8.06 7.68 -0.99
N MET A 49 9.21 8.13 -1.49
CA MET A 49 9.97 7.40 -2.52
C MET A 49 10.77 6.16 -2.06
N PRO A 50 11.10 5.89 -0.78
CA PRO A 50 11.85 4.68 -0.46
C PRO A 50 10.98 3.42 -0.57
N SER A 51 9.66 3.56 -0.51
CA SER A 51 8.69 2.46 -0.40
C SER A 51 7.90 2.22 -1.69
N SER A 52 7.87 3.20 -2.61
CA SER A 52 6.98 3.23 -3.78
C SER A 52 7.65 2.77 -5.08
N PRO A 53 6.88 2.29 -6.09
CA PRO A 53 7.43 1.89 -7.37
C PRO A 53 8.13 3.03 -8.11
N THR A 54 9.18 2.72 -8.88
CA THR A 54 9.98 3.72 -9.59
C THR A 54 9.41 4.11 -10.96
N THR A 55 8.70 3.19 -11.63
CA THR A 55 8.20 3.37 -13.00
C THR A 55 6.86 4.13 -13.06
N PRO A 56 6.59 4.95 -14.10
CA PRO A 56 5.35 5.72 -14.19
C PRO A 56 4.08 4.86 -14.23
N ALA A 57 4.10 3.76 -15.00
CA ALA A 57 2.99 2.81 -15.06
C ALA A 57 2.77 2.08 -13.73
N GLY A 58 3.86 1.66 -13.07
CA GLY A 58 3.80 1.04 -11.75
C GLY A 58 3.25 1.99 -10.68
N LYS A 59 3.61 3.28 -10.73
CA LYS A 59 3.09 4.33 -9.84
C LYS A 59 1.59 4.56 -10.00
N ALA A 60 1.09 4.57 -11.24
CA ALA A 60 -0.34 4.68 -11.50
C ALA A 60 -1.10 3.45 -10.99
N TYR A 61 -0.62 2.23 -11.30
CA TYR A 61 -1.22 1.00 -10.80
C TYR A 61 -1.23 0.94 -9.26
N TYR A 62 -0.12 1.33 -8.64
CA TYR A 62 0.03 1.41 -7.20
C TYR A 62 -1.00 2.33 -6.56
N GLY A 63 -1.13 3.57 -7.02
CA GLY A 63 -2.12 4.51 -6.49
C GLY A 63 -3.56 4.04 -6.71
N MET A 64 -3.89 3.47 -7.88
CA MET A 64 -5.21 2.88 -8.14
C MET A 64 -5.55 1.77 -7.13
N MET A 65 -4.60 0.89 -6.86
CA MET A 65 -4.79 -0.21 -5.92
C MET A 65 -4.90 0.28 -4.47
N ILE A 66 -4.20 1.35 -4.08
CA ILE A 66 -4.38 1.95 -2.74
C ILE A 66 -5.81 2.46 -2.60
N GLY A 67 -6.30 3.23 -3.58
CA GLY A 67 -7.66 3.77 -3.55
C GLY A 67 -8.73 2.66 -3.49
N ALA A 68 -8.54 1.58 -4.23
CA ALA A 68 -9.42 0.42 -4.19
C ALA A 68 -9.38 -0.33 -2.84
N VAL A 69 -8.20 -0.57 -2.27
CA VAL A 69 -8.06 -1.23 -0.96
C VAL A 69 -8.62 -0.35 0.15
N MET A 70 -8.39 0.97 0.13
CA MET A 70 -8.96 1.90 1.10
C MET A 70 -10.49 1.84 1.11
N PHE A 71 -11.10 1.82 -0.07
CA PHE A 71 -12.55 1.66 -0.20
C PHE A 71 -13.02 0.32 0.39
N LEU A 72 -12.31 -0.77 0.11
CA LEU A 72 -12.62 -2.08 0.68
C LEU A 72 -12.50 -2.12 2.21
N MET A 73 -11.47 -1.47 2.77
CA MET A 73 -11.26 -1.36 4.23
C MET A 73 -12.40 -0.62 4.92
N ILE A 74 -12.86 0.50 4.33
CA ILE A 74 -13.98 1.29 4.88
C ILE A 74 -15.27 0.45 4.83
N LYS A 75 -15.52 -0.27 3.73
CA LYS A 75 -16.65 -1.22 3.65
C LYS A 75 -16.50 -2.37 4.65
N GLY A 76 -15.27 -2.77 4.97
CA GLY A 76 -14.93 -3.76 5.98
C GLY A 76 -15.08 -3.28 7.43
N GLY A 77 -15.48 -2.02 7.66
CA GLY A 77 -15.72 -1.46 8.99
C GLY A 77 -14.50 -0.81 9.65
N VAL A 78 -13.38 -0.67 8.94
CA VAL A 78 -12.17 0.02 9.45
C VAL A 78 -12.41 1.53 9.41
N ARG A 79 -12.36 2.21 10.56
CA ARG A 79 -12.81 3.61 10.68
C ARG A 79 -11.73 4.66 10.62
N TYR A 80 -10.53 4.43 11.17
CA TYR A 80 -9.50 5.47 11.23
C TYR A 80 -8.15 5.00 10.67
N GLU A 81 -7.95 3.68 10.62
CA GLU A 81 -6.70 3.02 10.27
C GLU A 81 -6.63 2.63 8.79
N TYR A 82 -7.73 2.79 8.05
CA TYR A 82 -7.89 2.30 6.67
C TYR A 82 -6.80 2.84 5.72
N THR A 83 -6.40 4.10 5.88
CA THR A 83 -5.33 4.71 5.08
C THR A 83 -3.98 4.03 5.36
N SER A 84 -3.63 3.88 6.63
CA SER A 84 -2.36 3.27 7.05
C SER A 84 -2.28 1.79 6.66
N TYR A 85 -3.35 1.02 6.87
CA TYR A 85 -3.39 -0.39 6.47
C TYR A 85 -3.24 -0.56 4.97
N SER A 86 -3.91 0.29 4.17
CA SER A 86 -3.83 0.21 2.71
C SER A 86 -2.41 0.51 2.21
N ILE A 87 -1.76 1.55 2.76
CA ILE A 87 -0.39 1.91 2.37
C ILE A 87 0.61 0.85 2.81
N LEU A 88 0.52 0.34 4.05
CA LEU A 88 1.41 -0.70 4.55
C LEU A 88 1.27 -2.00 3.75
N LEU A 89 0.04 -2.41 3.46
CA LEU A 89 -0.23 -3.58 2.64
C LEU A 89 0.42 -3.42 1.26
N LEU A 90 0.21 -2.28 0.61
CA LEU A 90 0.71 -2.07 -0.74
C LEU A 90 2.22 -1.85 -0.81
N ASN A 91 2.82 -1.22 0.20
CA ASN A 91 4.28 -1.12 0.34
C ASN A 91 4.93 -2.51 0.36
N ALA A 92 4.28 -3.53 0.94
CA ALA A 92 4.78 -4.90 0.89
C ALA A 92 4.84 -5.48 -0.53
N PHE A 93 3.98 -5.00 -1.44
CA PHE A 93 3.92 -5.42 -2.85
C PHE A 93 4.65 -4.46 -3.81
N SER A 94 5.18 -3.34 -3.34
CA SER A 94 5.77 -2.31 -4.21
C SER A 94 6.97 -2.82 -5.01
N ARG A 95 7.81 -3.68 -4.42
CA ARG A 95 8.92 -4.35 -5.11
C ARG A 95 8.41 -5.26 -6.24
N THR A 96 7.39 -6.05 -5.96
CA THR A 96 6.76 -6.96 -6.95
C THR A 96 6.14 -6.16 -8.10
N ILE A 97 5.45 -5.07 -7.80
CA ILE A 97 4.91 -4.14 -8.79
C ILE A 97 6.06 -3.56 -9.64
N SER A 98 7.14 -3.10 -9.02
CA SER A 98 8.27 -2.52 -9.74
C SER A 98 8.94 -3.52 -10.70
N LEU A 99 9.05 -4.79 -10.30
CA LEU A 99 9.57 -5.85 -11.16
C LEU A 99 8.64 -6.11 -12.35
N ARG A 100 7.33 -6.13 -12.11
CA ARG A 100 6.33 -6.41 -13.16
C ARG A 100 6.22 -5.28 -14.19
N PHE A 101 6.38 -4.03 -13.76
CA PHE A 101 6.33 -2.83 -14.60
C PHE A 101 7.72 -2.33 -15.05
N ARG A 102 8.76 -3.18 -14.98
CA ARG A 102 10.10 -2.83 -15.45
C ARG A 102 10.07 -2.61 -16.97
N PRO A 103 10.69 -1.54 -17.51
CA PRO A 103 10.80 -1.37 -18.95
C PRO A 103 11.63 -2.53 -19.55
N ARG A 104 11.15 -3.10 -20.65
CA ARG A 104 11.90 -4.12 -21.43
C ARG A 104 13.18 -3.50 -22.01
N ALA A 105 14.20 -4.33 -22.21
CA ALA A 105 15.42 -3.91 -22.87
C ALA A 105 15.11 -3.52 -24.33
N TRP A 106 15.86 -2.56 -24.86
CA TRP A 106 15.68 -2.08 -26.23
C TRP A 106 15.98 -3.20 -27.23
N GLY A 107 15.07 -3.47 -28.17
CA GLY A 107 15.24 -4.48 -29.22
C GLY A 107 14.46 -5.78 -29.04
N GLU A 108 13.71 -5.95 -27.94
CA GLU A 108 12.85 -7.11 -27.73
C GLU A 108 11.53 -6.96 -28.52
N GLU A 109 11.30 -7.83 -29.51
CA GLU A 109 10.00 -7.89 -30.20
C GLU A 109 8.92 -8.44 -29.27
N ARG A 110 7.74 -7.80 -29.28
CA ARG A 110 6.65 -8.18 -28.39
C ARG A 110 5.90 -9.38 -28.97
N ASP A 111 6.24 -10.57 -28.51
CA ASP A 111 5.45 -11.76 -28.84
C ASP A 111 4.08 -11.72 -28.15
N ARG A 112 3.11 -12.42 -28.73
CA ARG A 112 1.75 -12.54 -28.20
C ARG A 112 1.72 -13.32 -26.88
N ASP A 113 2.59 -14.33 -26.73
CA ASP A 113 2.71 -15.15 -25.53
C ASP A 113 3.23 -14.35 -24.32
N ASP A 114 4.20 -13.47 -24.57
CA ASP A 114 4.73 -12.51 -23.59
C ASP A 114 3.65 -11.57 -23.04
N ARG A 115 2.72 -11.13 -23.90
CA ARG A 115 1.61 -10.25 -23.49
C ARG A 115 0.60 -10.99 -22.62
N GLU A 116 0.29 -12.25 -22.93
CA GLU A 116 -0.64 -13.04 -22.13
C GLU A 116 -0.06 -13.34 -20.74
N THR A 117 1.23 -13.70 -20.69
CA THR A 117 1.96 -13.91 -19.44
C THR A 117 2.00 -12.66 -18.57
N ASP A 118 2.27 -11.49 -19.17
CA ASP A 118 2.24 -10.20 -18.46
C ASP A 118 0.87 -9.88 -17.85
N ILE A 119 -0.22 -10.13 -18.58
CA ILE A 119 -1.59 -9.91 -18.09
C ILE A 119 -1.92 -10.88 -16.96
N ARG A 120 -1.58 -12.16 -17.11
CA ARG A 120 -1.82 -13.20 -16.08
C ARG A 120 -1.13 -12.84 -14.77
N GLU A 121 0.11 -12.36 -14.82
CA GLU A 121 0.82 -11.94 -13.62
C GLU A 121 0.22 -10.68 -12.98
N MET A 122 -0.26 -9.71 -13.77
CA MET A 122 -0.97 -8.54 -13.23
C MET A 122 -2.27 -8.94 -12.52
N VAL A 123 -3.04 -9.86 -13.10
CA VAL A 123 -4.26 -10.39 -12.47
C VAL A 123 -3.93 -11.14 -11.18
N LEU A 124 -2.90 -11.99 -11.21
CA LEU A 124 -2.44 -12.74 -10.03
C LEU A 124 -1.95 -11.81 -8.92
N LEU A 125 -1.22 -10.76 -9.27
CA LEU A 125 -0.75 -9.74 -8.32
C LEU A 125 -1.92 -8.98 -7.71
N THR A 126 -2.89 -8.58 -8.52
CA THR A 126 -4.14 -7.94 -8.03
C THR A 126 -4.88 -8.87 -7.07
N GLY A 127 -5.01 -10.15 -7.42
CA GLY A 127 -5.63 -11.16 -6.57
C GLY A 127 -4.93 -11.35 -5.22
N LYS A 128 -3.58 -11.37 -5.22
CA LYS A 128 -2.79 -11.42 -3.97
C LYS A 128 -3.01 -10.18 -3.09
N ILE A 129 -3.06 -8.99 -3.69
CA ILE A 129 -3.33 -7.75 -2.94
C ILE A 129 -4.73 -7.79 -2.33
N LEU A 130 -5.75 -8.20 -3.09
CA LEU A 130 -7.11 -8.30 -2.59
C LEU A 130 -7.24 -9.35 -1.48
N MET A 131 -6.62 -10.53 -1.64
CA MET A 131 -6.55 -11.54 -0.60
C MET A 131 -5.94 -10.97 0.69
N GLY A 132 -4.81 -10.27 0.57
CA GLY A 132 -4.17 -9.59 1.71
C GLY A 132 -5.08 -8.55 2.36
N ALA A 133 -5.83 -7.78 1.56
CA ALA A 133 -6.80 -6.81 2.06
C ALA A 133 -7.93 -7.48 2.84
N PHE A 134 -8.51 -8.56 2.32
CA PHE A 134 -9.51 -9.35 3.04
C PHE A 134 -8.96 -9.97 4.33
N ALA A 135 -7.73 -10.49 4.32
CA ALA A 135 -7.09 -11.02 5.51
C ALA A 135 -6.94 -9.94 6.60
N VAL A 136 -6.50 -8.73 6.22
CA VAL A 136 -6.37 -7.59 7.15
C VAL A 136 -7.74 -7.17 7.70
N ILE A 137 -8.79 -7.14 6.88
CA ILE A 137 -10.16 -6.83 7.32
C ILE A 137 -10.66 -7.87 8.32
N SER A 138 -10.48 -9.17 8.03
CA SER A 138 -10.83 -10.25 8.94
C SER A 138 -10.07 -10.13 10.27
N LEU A 139 -8.78 -9.80 10.21
CA LEU A 139 -7.95 -9.60 11.40
C LEU A 139 -8.43 -8.42 12.24
N HIS A 140 -8.78 -7.30 11.59
CA HIS A 140 -9.33 -6.13 12.26
C HIS A 140 -10.65 -6.44 12.95
N ARG A 141 -11.55 -7.15 12.27
CA ARG A 141 -12.86 -7.55 12.81
C ARG A 141 -12.73 -8.45 14.05
N SER A 142 -11.70 -9.27 14.11
CA SER A 142 -11.42 -10.12 15.29
C SER A 142 -10.82 -9.36 16.48
N GLY A 143 -10.52 -8.06 16.33
CA GLY A 143 -9.84 -7.25 17.36
C GLY A 143 -8.37 -7.62 17.59
N LEU A 144 -7.84 -8.63 16.88
CA LEU A 144 -6.51 -9.20 17.10
C LEU A 144 -5.36 -8.23 16.78
N ILE A 145 -5.61 -7.21 15.94
CA ILE A 145 -4.58 -6.24 15.55
C ILE A 145 -4.01 -5.52 16.78
N HIS A 146 -4.85 -5.14 17.74
CA HIS A 146 -4.39 -4.45 18.95
C HIS A 146 -3.42 -5.33 19.76
N TYR A 147 -3.73 -6.61 19.90
CA TYR A 147 -2.87 -7.57 20.61
C TYR A 147 -1.54 -7.80 19.88
N LEU A 148 -1.56 -7.92 18.54
CA LEU A 148 -0.33 -8.06 17.76
C LEU A 148 0.59 -6.85 17.90
N VAL A 149 0.03 -5.64 17.84
CA VAL A 149 0.81 -4.41 18.01
C VAL A 149 1.40 -4.34 19.42
N PHE A 150 0.63 -4.70 20.45
CA PHE A 150 1.11 -4.72 21.83
C PHE A 150 2.26 -5.72 22.04
N ILE A 151 2.11 -6.95 21.53
CA ILE A 151 3.16 -7.97 21.57
C ILE A 151 4.41 -7.47 20.83
N TYR A 152 4.25 -6.86 19.66
CA TYR A 152 5.37 -6.31 18.90
C TYR A 152 6.11 -5.21 19.67
N ILE A 153 5.39 -4.30 20.34
CA ILE A 153 5.99 -3.25 21.20
C ILE A 153 6.77 -3.87 22.36
N ILE A 154 6.23 -4.90 23.03
CA ILE A 154 6.96 -5.61 24.08
C ILE A 154 8.22 -6.28 23.54
N CYS A 155 8.13 -7.01 22.43
CA CYS A 155 9.27 -7.68 21.82
C CYS A 155 10.37 -6.70 21.40
N THR A 156 10.00 -5.55 20.83
CA THR A 156 10.94 -4.49 20.44
C THR A 156 11.60 -3.84 21.64
N LEU A 157 10.87 -3.59 22.73
CA LEU A 157 11.43 -3.11 23.99
C LEU A 157 12.45 -4.08 24.59
N LEU A 158 12.11 -5.37 24.63
CA LEU A 158 13.01 -6.40 25.14
C LEU A 158 14.29 -6.49 24.29
N ASN A 159 14.14 -6.58 22.96
CA ASN A 159 15.28 -6.67 22.06
C ASN A 159 16.19 -5.42 22.15
N PHE A 160 15.59 -4.23 22.28
CA PHE A 160 16.33 -2.99 22.48
C PHE A 160 17.14 -3.00 23.78
N ASN A 161 16.51 -3.37 24.90
CA ASN A 161 17.18 -3.45 26.21
C ASN A 161 18.35 -4.45 26.18
N PHE A 162 18.13 -5.67 25.67
CA PHE A 162 19.18 -6.67 25.55
C PHE A 162 20.32 -6.26 24.61
N SER A 163 20.01 -5.55 23.52
CA SER A 163 21.00 -5.04 22.58
C SER A 163 21.88 -3.95 23.22
N VAL A 164 21.27 -3.01 23.95
CA VAL A 164 21.98 -1.94 24.67
C VAL A 164 22.84 -2.53 25.79
N SER A 165 22.29 -3.45 26.58
CA SER A 165 23.02 -4.12 27.67
C SER A 165 24.26 -4.87 27.14
N ARG A 166 24.14 -5.62 26.03
CA ARG A 166 25.29 -6.27 25.39
C ARG A 166 26.35 -5.30 24.89
N LYS A 167 25.94 -4.17 24.31
CA LYS A 167 26.88 -3.14 23.84
C LYS A 167 27.65 -2.49 24.98
N LEU A 168 27.01 -2.29 26.14
CA LEU A 168 27.66 -1.73 27.33
C LEU A 168 28.64 -2.73 27.95
N GLN A 169 28.31 -4.01 28.01
CA GLN A 169 29.20 -5.04 28.54
C GLN A 169 30.45 -5.28 27.67
N ASN A 170 30.33 -5.16 26.34
CA ASN A 170 31.47 -5.33 25.43
C ASN A 170 32.37 -4.09 25.32
N ALA A 171 31.97 -2.95 25.90
CA ALA A 171 32.71 -1.69 25.85
C ALA A 171 33.56 -1.44 27.11
N ILE A 172 33.36 -2.25 28.15
CA ILE A 172 34.13 -2.27 29.40
C ILE A 172 35.16 -3.40 29.31
#